data_AF-A0A5S3UR78-F1
#
_entry.id   AF-A0A5S3UR78-F1
#
_cell.length_a   1.000
_cell.length_b   1.000
_cell.length_c   1.000
_cell.angle_alpha   90.00
_cell.angle_beta   90.00
_cell.angle_gamma   90.00
#
_symmetry.space_group_name_H-M   'P 1'
#
loop_
_entity.id
_entity.type
_entity.pdbx_description
1 polymer ?
#
loop_
_entity_poly.entity_id
_entity_poly.type
_entity_poly.pdbx_seq_one_letter_code
_entity_poly.pdbx_strand_id
1 'polypeptide(L)'
;MIELLKILFLSKFVLLTPEPITINGQHKFNLTDSIDALNYNARLNIDVTAMVDEFLGGDVIEKLDVLSEKFPKGSVVVHLIESSAGDKITLRSVGYSTSKNSMDLSFKYPKNAELGKSYDTIIIESNVPLKEVVIGWANSK
;
A
#
# COMPACT_ATOMS: atom_id res chain seq x y z
N MET A 1 -30.72 4.53 -7.27
CA MET A 1 -30.09 3.34 -7.89
C MET A 1 -28.72 3.64 -8.51
N ILE A 2 -28.55 4.74 -9.25
CA ILE A 2 -27.24 5.12 -9.86
C ILE A 2 -26.16 5.37 -8.78
N GLU A 3 -26.51 6.00 -7.67
CA GLU A 3 -25.61 6.22 -6.51
C GLU A 3 -25.09 4.89 -5.91
N LEU A 4 -25.95 3.88 -5.77
CA LEU A 4 -25.59 2.57 -5.21
C LEU A 4 -24.68 1.78 -6.16
N LEU A 5 -24.89 1.91 -7.48
CA LEU A 5 -24.01 1.37 -8.52
C LEU A 5 -22.64 2.07 -8.52
N LYS A 6 -22.60 3.41 -8.39
CA LYS A 6 -21.33 4.14 -8.22
C LYS A 6 -20.58 3.64 -6.98
N ILE A 7 -21.27 3.46 -5.85
CA ILE A 7 -20.70 2.87 -4.64
C ILE A 7 -20.16 1.46 -4.90
N LEU A 8 -20.80 0.63 -5.73
CA LEU A 8 -20.30 -0.71 -6.14
C LEU A 8 -19.02 -0.67 -6.98
N PHE A 9 -18.79 0.38 -7.78
CA PHE A 9 -17.57 0.57 -8.56
C PHE A 9 -16.42 1.28 -7.80
N LEU A 10 -16.61 1.65 -6.53
CA LEU A 10 -15.58 2.35 -5.74
C LEU A 10 -14.48 1.44 -5.18
N SER A 11 -14.62 0.11 -5.22
CA SER A 11 -13.55 -0.82 -4.80
C SER A 11 -12.47 -0.97 -5.88
N LYS A 12 -12.08 0.12 -6.54
CA LYS A 12 -10.99 0.12 -7.52
C LYS A 12 -9.69 -0.22 -6.80
N PHE A 13 -9.26 -1.47 -6.96
CA PHE A 13 -7.87 -1.85 -6.76
C PHE A 13 -7.10 -1.50 -8.04
N VAL A 14 -6.03 -0.73 -7.90
CA VAL A 14 -5.14 -0.33 -8.98
C VAL A 14 -3.77 -0.93 -8.67
N LEU A 15 -3.26 -1.76 -9.57
CA LEU A 15 -1.91 -2.28 -9.48
C LEU A 15 -0.94 -1.15 -9.89
N LEU A 16 -0.03 -0.79 -8.99
CA LEU A 16 0.91 0.32 -9.21
C LEU A 16 2.24 -0.15 -9.78
N THR A 17 2.58 -1.43 -9.59
CA THR A 17 3.78 -2.07 -10.13
C THR A 17 3.37 -3.19 -11.09
N PRO A 18 3.63 -3.07 -12.41
CA PRO A 18 3.24 -4.08 -13.38
C PRO A 18 4.02 -5.41 -13.21
N GLU A 19 5.23 -5.34 -12.67
CA GLU A 19 6.08 -6.48 -12.32
C GLU A 19 6.56 -6.32 -10.87
N PRO A 20 6.89 -7.42 -10.16
CA PRO A 20 7.47 -7.34 -8.82
C PRO A 20 8.77 -6.53 -8.81
N ILE A 21 8.98 -5.75 -7.76
CA ILE A 21 10.14 -4.86 -7.65
C ILE A 21 10.95 -5.11 -6.40
N THR A 22 12.18 -4.61 -6.39
CA THR A 22 13.03 -4.60 -5.19
C THR A 22 13.30 -3.15 -4.76
N ILE A 23 13.08 -2.87 -3.46
CA ILE A 23 13.35 -1.59 -2.82
C ILE A 23 14.42 -1.80 -1.76
N ASN A 24 15.53 -1.06 -1.89
CA ASN A 24 16.61 -1.04 -0.91
C ASN A 24 16.91 0.41 -0.54
N GLY A 25 16.48 0.84 0.64
CA GLY A 25 16.47 2.26 1.01
C GLY A 25 15.24 2.97 0.44
N GLN A 26 15.45 3.99 -0.38
CA GLN A 26 14.39 4.81 -0.96
C GLN A 26 14.14 4.47 -2.42
N HIS A 27 12.87 4.32 -2.80
CA HIS A 27 12.46 4.19 -4.20
C HIS A 27 11.35 5.19 -4.52
N LYS A 28 11.49 5.87 -5.66
CA LYS A 28 10.51 6.82 -6.20
C LYS A 28 9.86 6.22 -7.44
N PHE A 29 8.54 6.15 -7.45
CA PHE A 29 7.72 5.74 -8.59
C PHE A 29 6.99 6.95 -9.14
N ASN A 30 7.07 7.14 -10.45
CA ASN A 30 6.14 8.01 -11.16
C ASN A 30 5.04 7.12 -11.74
N LEU A 31 3.79 7.45 -11.47
CA LEU A 31 2.65 6.68 -11.93
C LEU A 31 2.29 7.08 -13.36
N THR A 32 1.95 6.11 -14.19
CA THR A 32 1.41 6.37 -15.54
C THR A 32 0.07 7.10 -15.45
N ASP A 33 -0.78 6.65 -14.55
CA ASP A 33 -2.06 7.27 -14.20
C ASP A 33 -2.03 7.66 -12.72
N SER A 34 -2.40 8.90 -12.42
CA SER A 34 -2.48 9.38 -11.04
C SER A 34 -3.51 8.59 -10.23
N ILE A 35 -3.27 8.46 -8.92
CA ILE A 35 -4.23 7.91 -7.97
C ILE A 35 -4.85 8.99 -7.11
N ASP A 36 -6.09 8.76 -6.70
CA ASP A 36 -6.85 9.62 -5.82
C ASP A 36 -7.48 8.82 -4.67
N ALA A 37 -7.52 9.46 -3.49
CA ALA A 37 -8.21 8.92 -2.32
C ALA A 37 -9.67 9.40 -2.33
N LEU A 38 -10.58 8.49 -2.65
CA LEU A 38 -12.02 8.76 -2.71
C LEU A 38 -12.67 8.71 -1.32
N ASN A 39 -11.99 8.10 -0.35
CA ASN A 39 -12.40 8.03 1.04
C ASN A 39 -11.20 7.81 1.96
N TYR A 40 -11.40 7.95 3.27
CA TYR A 40 -10.35 7.73 4.25
C TYR A 40 -10.02 6.26 4.50
N ASN A 41 -10.72 5.31 3.87
CA ASN A 41 -10.38 3.90 3.84
C ASN A 41 -9.46 3.53 2.67
N ALA A 42 -9.12 4.51 1.81
CA ALA A 42 -8.13 4.35 0.77
C ALA A 42 -6.78 3.93 1.39
N ARG A 43 -6.11 2.98 0.75
CA ARG A 43 -4.87 2.41 1.26
C ARG A 43 -3.93 1.98 0.14
N LEU A 44 -2.65 2.01 0.45
CA LEU A 44 -1.60 1.35 -0.30
C LEU A 44 -1.24 0.05 0.40
N ASN A 45 -1.22 -1.04 -0.36
CA ASN A 45 -0.80 -2.36 0.09
C ASN A 45 0.52 -2.70 -0.59
N ILE A 46 1.46 -3.23 0.18
CA ILE A 46 2.69 -3.84 -0.33
C ILE A 46 2.57 -5.32 -0.05
N ASP A 47 2.35 -6.10 -1.10
CA ASP A 47 2.38 -7.56 -1.05
C ASP A 47 3.84 -8.00 -0.88
N VAL A 48 4.11 -8.64 0.25
CA VAL A 48 5.43 -9.17 0.62
C VAL A 48 5.47 -10.68 0.58
N THR A 49 4.46 -11.33 0.00
CA THR A 49 4.26 -12.78 0.03
C THR A 49 5.48 -13.55 -0.47
N ALA A 50 6.13 -13.10 -1.55
CA ALA A 50 7.33 -13.75 -2.08
C ALA A 50 8.52 -13.78 -1.08
N MET A 51 8.52 -12.92 -0.07
CA MET A 51 9.56 -12.86 0.97
C MET A 51 9.27 -13.74 2.18
N VAL A 52 8.06 -14.27 2.29
CA VAL A 52 7.54 -15.01 3.45
C VAL A 52 6.69 -16.20 3.00
N ASP A 53 6.92 -16.71 1.80
CA ASP A 53 6.10 -17.74 1.16
C ASP A 53 6.14 -19.05 1.97
N GLU A 54 7.27 -19.30 2.62
CA GLU A 54 7.50 -20.44 3.49
C GLU A 54 6.55 -20.46 4.71
N PHE A 55 5.99 -19.30 5.08
CA PHE A 55 5.08 -19.14 6.22
C PHE A 55 3.60 -19.13 5.82
N LEU A 56 3.26 -19.24 4.52
CA LEU A 56 1.86 -19.25 4.06
C LEU A 56 1.05 -20.43 4.59
N GLY A 57 1.71 -21.54 4.96
CA GLY A 57 1.07 -22.71 5.57
C GLY A 57 0.72 -22.55 7.05
N GLY A 58 1.26 -21.53 7.72
CA GLY A 58 1.07 -21.28 9.15
C GLY A 58 -0.33 -20.77 9.52
N ASP A 59 -0.60 -20.70 10.81
CA ASP A 59 -1.82 -20.05 11.31
C ASP A 59 -1.73 -18.51 11.20
N VAL A 60 -2.84 -17.83 11.47
CA VAL A 60 -2.91 -16.35 11.34
C VAL A 60 -1.97 -15.64 12.32
N ILE A 61 -1.79 -16.17 13.53
CA ILE A 61 -0.96 -15.53 14.55
C ILE A 61 0.51 -15.65 14.14
N GLU A 62 0.95 -16.85 13.77
CA GLU A 62 2.30 -17.12 13.28
C GLU A 62 2.68 -16.21 12.10
N LYS A 63 1.78 -16.06 11.13
CA LYS A 63 1.99 -15.17 9.99
C LYS A 63 2.15 -13.71 10.39
N LEU A 64 1.36 -13.24 11.35
CA LEU A 64 1.43 -11.86 11.82
C LEU A 64 2.71 -11.61 12.63
N ASP A 65 3.14 -12.59 13.43
CA ASP A 65 4.40 -12.52 14.19
C ASP A 65 5.59 -12.42 13.23
N VAL A 66 5.66 -13.28 12.22
CA VAL A 66 6.70 -13.23 11.17
C VAL A 66 6.73 -11.88 10.46
N LEU A 67 5.57 -11.32 10.09
CA LEU A 67 5.51 -9.98 9.48
C LEU A 67 6.02 -8.91 10.43
N SER A 68 5.68 -9.01 11.71
CA SER A 68 6.12 -8.04 12.72
C SER A 68 7.62 -8.07 12.97
N GLU A 69 8.24 -9.24 12.89
CA GLU A 69 9.68 -9.45 13.03
C GLU A 69 10.44 -8.99 11.79
N LYS A 70 9.99 -9.39 10.58
CA LYS A 70 10.66 -9.04 9.33
C LYS A 70 10.46 -7.57 8.94
N PHE A 71 9.31 -6.98 9.27
CA PHE A 71 8.96 -5.60 8.92
C PHE A 71 8.53 -4.80 10.16
N PRO A 72 9.44 -4.50 11.10
CA PRO A 72 9.10 -3.80 12.34
C PRO A 72 8.36 -2.48 12.07
N LYS A 73 7.55 -2.02 13.03
CA LYS A 73 6.82 -0.76 12.90
C LYS A 73 7.78 0.41 12.60
N GLY A 74 7.49 1.14 11.52
CA GLY A 74 8.32 2.26 11.06
C GLY A 74 9.48 1.86 10.15
N SER A 75 9.65 0.57 9.85
CA SER A 75 10.65 0.09 8.89
C SER A 75 10.34 0.47 7.45
N VAL A 76 9.07 0.76 7.15
CA VAL A 76 8.60 1.20 5.85
C VAL A 76 7.77 2.47 6.03
N VAL A 77 8.07 3.49 5.24
CA VAL A 77 7.35 4.76 5.18
C VAL A 77 6.94 5.00 3.73
N VAL A 78 5.68 5.42 3.53
CA VAL A 78 5.12 5.62 2.20
C VAL A 78 4.59 7.04 2.10
N HIS A 79 4.99 7.73 1.03
CA HIS A 79 4.55 9.08 0.71
C HIS A 79 3.84 9.12 -0.64
N LEU A 80 2.76 9.91 -0.72
CA LEU A 80 2.14 10.29 -1.98
C LEU A 80 2.47 11.76 -2.27
N ILE A 81 2.78 12.06 -3.52
CA ILE A 81 3.20 13.38 -3.98
C ILE A 81 2.35 13.80 -5.18
N GLU A 82 1.84 15.03 -5.13
CA GLU A 82 1.31 15.74 -6.29
C GLU A 82 2.45 16.60 -6.87
N SER A 83 3.08 16.14 -7.95
CA SER A 83 4.31 16.78 -8.44
C SER A 83 4.09 18.20 -8.95
N SER A 84 2.88 18.53 -9.42
CA SER A 84 2.53 19.87 -9.93
C SER A 84 2.46 20.93 -8.82
N ALA A 85 1.90 20.58 -7.66
CA ALA A 85 1.76 21.47 -6.51
C ALA A 85 2.91 21.35 -5.51
N GLY A 86 3.68 20.26 -5.57
CA GLY A 86 4.70 19.92 -4.58
C GLY A 86 4.13 19.41 -3.26
N ASP A 87 2.84 19.10 -3.21
CA ASP A 87 2.18 18.62 -2.02
C ASP A 87 2.57 17.17 -1.71
N LYS A 88 2.92 16.92 -0.45
CA LYS A 88 3.39 15.62 0.04
C LYS A 88 2.56 15.21 1.24
N ILE A 89 2.04 13.99 1.20
CA ILE A 89 1.43 13.35 2.38
C ILE A 89 2.14 12.05 2.73
N THR A 90 2.11 11.70 4.01
CA THR A 90 2.62 10.42 4.51
C THR A 90 1.46 9.52 4.87
N LEU A 91 1.44 8.31 4.31
CA LEU A 91 0.43 7.32 4.65
C LEU A 91 0.68 6.75 6.05
N ARG A 92 -0.39 6.45 6.78
CA ARG A 92 -0.31 5.88 8.12
C ARG A 92 -0.23 4.37 8.03
N SER A 93 0.86 3.77 8.51
CA SER A 93 0.92 2.32 8.70
C SER A 93 -0.22 1.86 9.63
N VAL A 94 -1.02 0.91 9.16
CA VAL A 94 -2.12 0.31 9.93
C VAL A 94 -1.78 -1.11 10.41
N GLY A 95 -0.57 -1.58 10.12
CA GLY A 95 -0.07 -2.90 10.49
C GLY A 95 -0.07 -3.86 9.30
N TYR A 96 -0.30 -5.13 9.62
CA TYR A 96 -0.16 -6.24 8.70
C TYR A 96 -1.52 -6.86 8.41
N SER A 97 -1.67 -7.44 7.23
CA SER A 97 -2.79 -8.31 6.91
C SER A 97 -2.30 -9.60 6.30
N THR A 98 -3.04 -10.67 6.51
CA THR A 98 -2.75 -11.98 5.95
C THR A 98 -4.03 -12.66 5.49
N SER A 99 -3.90 -13.48 4.45
CA SER A 99 -4.93 -14.39 3.97
C SER A 99 -4.36 -15.80 3.83
N LYS A 100 -5.13 -16.70 3.20
CA LYS A 100 -4.62 -18.03 2.87
C LYS A 100 -3.39 -17.96 1.95
N ASN A 101 -3.34 -16.97 1.05
CA ASN A 101 -2.37 -16.92 -0.05
C ASN A 101 -1.61 -15.59 -0.12
N SER A 102 -1.80 -14.67 0.83
CA SER A 102 -1.17 -13.36 0.80
C SER A 102 -0.74 -12.89 2.18
N MET A 103 0.32 -12.09 2.20
CA MET A 103 0.83 -11.38 3.37
C MET A 103 1.21 -9.97 2.93
N ASP A 104 0.60 -8.96 3.56
CA ASP A 104 0.61 -7.59 3.07
C ASP A 104 0.95 -6.60 4.18
N LEU A 105 1.73 -5.58 3.83
CA LEU A 105 1.91 -4.37 4.64
C LEU A 105 0.89 -3.31 4.19
N SER A 106 0.09 -2.77 5.12
CA SER A 106 -1.00 -1.85 4.79
C SER A 106 -0.74 -0.43 5.29
N PHE A 107 -0.95 0.56 4.41
CA PHE A 107 -0.75 1.99 4.68
C PHE A 107 -2.00 2.78 4.30
N LYS A 108 -2.66 3.38 5.27
CA LYS A 108 -3.96 4.05 5.11
C LYS A 108 -3.81 5.54 4.86
N TYR A 109 -4.71 6.07 4.02
CA TYR A 109 -4.84 7.50 3.77
C TYR A 109 -5.17 8.26 5.08
N PRO A 110 -4.44 9.33 5.39
CA PRO A 110 -4.60 10.02 6.67
C PRO A 110 -5.89 10.85 6.71
N LYS A 111 -6.60 10.83 7.85
CA LYS A 111 -7.91 11.50 8.03
C LYS A 111 -7.87 13.02 7.93
N ASN A 112 -6.69 13.62 8.02
CA ASN A 112 -6.45 15.05 7.94
C ASN A 112 -5.94 15.50 6.57
N ALA A 113 -5.85 14.61 5.57
CA ALA A 113 -5.53 14.97 4.20
C ALA A 113 -6.80 15.14 3.36
N GLU A 114 -6.71 15.96 2.32
CA GLU A 114 -7.82 16.28 1.41
C GLU A 114 -8.22 15.08 0.55
N LEU A 115 -9.51 14.77 0.43
CA LEU A 115 -10.00 13.70 -0.45
C LEU A 115 -10.14 14.18 -1.89
N GLY A 116 -10.06 13.26 -2.86
CA GLY A 116 -10.19 13.57 -4.30
C GLY A 116 -8.96 14.25 -4.91
N LYS A 117 -7.93 14.51 -4.10
CA LYS A 117 -6.64 15.01 -4.56
C LYS A 117 -5.91 13.94 -5.37
N SER A 118 -5.30 14.36 -6.48
CA SER A 118 -4.59 13.51 -7.43
C SER A 118 -3.10 13.46 -7.07
N TYR A 119 -2.55 12.25 -6.95
CA TYR A 119 -1.14 12.01 -6.68
C TYR A 119 -0.54 11.22 -7.84
N ASP A 120 0.55 11.73 -8.41
CA ASP A 120 1.23 11.14 -9.57
C ASP A 120 2.54 10.44 -9.21
N THR A 121 2.97 10.58 -7.95
CA THR A 121 4.27 10.11 -7.50
C THR A 121 4.14 9.42 -6.15
N ILE A 122 4.83 8.30 -6.00
CA ILE A 122 4.94 7.56 -4.73
C ILE A 122 6.41 7.48 -4.34
N ILE A 123 6.71 7.75 -3.07
CA ILE A 123 8.03 7.46 -2.49
C ILE A 123 7.83 6.40 -1.41
N ILE A 124 8.58 5.32 -1.51
CA ILE A 124 8.67 4.29 -0.47
C ILE A 124 10.08 4.31 0.08
N GLU A 125 10.18 4.54 1.38
CA GLU A 125 11.43 4.48 2.14
C GLU A 125 11.37 3.24 3.02
N SER A 126 12.42 2.43 2.99
CA SER A 126 12.55 1.30 3.89
C SER A 126 13.96 1.11 4.41
N ASN A 127 14.07 0.79 5.70
CA ASN A 127 15.31 0.38 6.34
C ASN A 127 15.52 -1.15 6.33
N VAL A 128 14.56 -1.91 5.78
CA VAL A 128 14.67 -3.34 5.50
C VAL A 128 14.56 -3.55 3.98
N PRO A 129 15.33 -4.46 3.37
CA PRO A 129 15.19 -4.73 1.94
C PRO A 129 13.82 -5.33 1.63
N LEU A 130 13.04 -4.70 0.74
CA LEU A 130 11.80 -5.26 0.21
C LEU A 130 12.12 -5.92 -1.14
N LYS A 131 11.98 -7.24 -1.25
CA LYS A 131 12.35 -8.00 -2.46
C LYS A 131 11.11 -8.59 -3.10
N GLU A 132 11.03 -8.50 -4.43
CA GLU A 132 9.93 -9.06 -5.23
C GLU A 132 8.54 -8.66 -4.72
N VAL A 133 8.41 -7.40 -4.27
CA VAL A 133 7.15 -6.88 -3.73
C VAL A 133 6.26 -6.35 -4.84
N VAL A 134 4.95 -6.48 -4.63
CA VAL A 134 3.92 -5.94 -5.53
C VAL A 134 3.14 -4.86 -4.80
N ILE A 135 2.94 -3.70 -5.43
CA ILE A 135 2.31 -2.54 -4.79
C ILE A 135 0.96 -2.27 -5.44
N GLY A 136 -0.06 -2.12 -4.61
CA GLY A 136 -1.41 -1.79 -5.05
C GLY A 136 -2.05 -0.66 -4.25
N TRP A 137 -2.90 0.11 -4.91
CA TRP A 137 -3.76 1.12 -4.30
C TRP A 137 -5.21 0.64 -4.28
N ALA A 138 -5.92 0.84 -3.18
CA ALA A 138 -7.31 0.44 -3.07
C ALA A 138 -8.16 1.49 -2.38
N ASN A 139 -9.21 1.95 -3.06
CA ASN A 139 -10.30 2.72 -2.43
C ASN A 139 -11.27 1.74 -1.77
N SER A 140 -10.98 1.33 -0.53
CA SER A 140 -11.87 0.41 0.20
C SER A 140 -13.18 1.12 0.59
N LYS A 141 -14.30 0.39 0.61
CA LYS A 141 -15.58 0.94 1.09
C LYS A 141 -15.58 1.16 2.60
#